data_AF-A0AAD5I9K7-F1
#
_entry.id   AF-A0AAD5I9K7-F1
#
_cell.length_a   1.000
_cell.length_b   1.000
_cell.length_c   1.000
_cell.angle_alpha   90.00
_cell.angle_beta   90.00
_cell.angle_gamma   90.00
#
_symmetry.space_group_name_H-M   'P 1'
#
loop_
_entity.id
_entity.type
_entity.pdbx_description
1 polymer ?
#
loop_
_entity_poly.entity_id
_entity_poly.type
_entity_poly.pdbx_seq_one_letter_code
_entity_poly.pdbx_strand_id
1 'polypeptide(L)'
;MGEIHAGHPHRELVLKSYKKHYTCDGCKEPGIGSRHRCEDCNYDLHKDCMFYKSTTRHDFFPNSVFKFLLQPPGHSERCCDGCGKPVRGFVYHCEEKGWDLHPCCRNLPNKLKVDDIKFKLRDKVLKKCFWCNRRRLEGSVSGIRGWSYVSKCEKYHFHVYCASEMMLEGWKNESYSNNNDNDQTAPDSLALALENLELPIQRRSRGSGGDKFIRIVKKFFKVFVSILLGDPTITLTCLVAELMR
;
A
#
# COMPACT_ATOMS: atom_id res chain seq x y z
N MET A 1 25.43 -1.80 -8.68
CA MET A 1 26.17 -1.57 -7.42
C MET A 1 25.17 -1.63 -6.29
N GLY A 2 25.54 -2.23 -5.16
CA GLY A 2 24.70 -2.23 -3.96
C GLY A 2 24.91 -0.95 -3.15
N GLU A 3 24.05 -0.72 -2.17
CA GLU A 3 24.13 0.42 -1.27
C GLU A 3 23.93 -0.01 0.19
N ILE A 4 24.61 0.65 1.12
CA ILE A 4 24.51 0.37 2.56
C ILE A 4 23.34 1.16 3.14
N HIS A 5 22.51 0.49 3.94
CA HIS A 5 21.38 1.12 4.61
C HIS A 5 21.68 1.34 6.11
N ALA A 6 21.22 2.45 6.70
CA ALA A 6 21.47 2.77 8.11
C ALA A 6 20.94 1.70 9.09
N GLY A 7 19.80 1.09 8.77
CA GLY A 7 19.24 -0.05 9.51
C GLY A 7 19.87 -1.41 9.19
N HIS A 8 20.83 -1.47 8.26
CA HIS A 8 21.59 -2.67 7.90
C HIS A 8 23.03 -2.29 7.50
N PRO A 9 23.84 -1.77 8.42
CA PRO A 9 25.07 -1.04 8.10
C PRO A 9 26.24 -1.93 7.65
N HIS A 10 26.15 -3.24 7.88
CA HIS A 10 27.27 -4.16 7.68
C HIS A 10 27.37 -4.75 6.27
N ARG A 11 26.35 -4.57 5.43
CA ARG A 11 26.31 -5.15 4.08
C ARG A 11 25.53 -4.26 3.13
N GLU A 12 25.91 -4.36 1.86
CA GLU A 12 25.18 -3.74 0.77
C GLU A 12 23.86 -4.48 0.48
N LEU A 13 22.86 -3.71 0.05
CA LEU A 13 21.63 -4.22 -0.51
C LEU A 13 21.64 -3.92 -2.01
N VAL A 14 21.27 -4.91 -2.82
CA VAL A 14 21.23 -4.81 -4.29
C VAL A 14 19.78 -4.82 -4.74
N LEU A 15 19.44 -4.01 -5.75
CA LEU A 15 18.12 -4.06 -6.36
C LEU A 15 17.89 -5.40 -7.07
N LYS A 16 16.84 -6.11 -6.68
CA LYS A 16 16.39 -7.38 -7.25
C LYS A 16 14.90 -7.32 -7.52
N SER A 17 14.42 -8.10 -8.49
CA SER A 17 12.99 -8.23 -8.78
C SER A 17 12.62 -9.71 -8.82
N TYR A 18 11.52 -10.05 -8.15
CA TYR A 18 11.01 -11.42 -8.06
C TYR A 18 9.49 -11.40 -8.22
N LYS A 19 8.90 -12.43 -8.82
CA LYS A 19 7.42 -12.53 -8.97
C LYS A 19 6.65 -12.85 -7.68
N LYS A 20 7.30 -12.77 -6.51
CA LYS A 20 6.75 -13.14 -5.20
C LYS A 20 6.59 -11.93 -4.29
N HIS A 21 5.63 -12.02 -3.37
CA HIS A 21 5.49 -11.05 -2.30
C HIS A 21 6.63 -11.17 -1.26
N TYR A 22 6.74 -10.17 -0.38
CA TYR A 22 7.66 -10.15 0.75
C TYR A 22 7.17 -9.23 1.85
N THR A 23 7.87 -9.26 2.98
CA THR A 23 7.70 -8.26 4.04
C THR A 23 8.96 -7.42 4.07
N CYS A 24 8.81 -6.10 3.99
CA CYS A 24 9.95 -5.20 4.11
C CYS A 24 10.49 -5.25 5.55
N ASP A 25 11.78 -5.56 5.72
CA ASP A 25 12.42 -5.65 7.02
C ASP A 25 12.52 -4.30 7.74
N GLY A 26 12.42 -3.20 7.00
CA GLY A 26 12.40 -1.86 7.55
C GLY A 26 11.06 -1.47 8.14
N CYS A 27 10.06 -1.23 7.29
CA CYS A 27 8.74 -0.76 7.72
C CYS A 27 7.79 -1.86 8.20
N LYS A 28 8.14 -3.14 7.98
CA LYS A 28 7.31 -4.32 8.26
C LYS A 28 5.99 -4.37 7.50
N GLU A 29 5.82 -3.51 6.50
CA GLU A 29 4.69 -3.59 5.58
C GLU A 29 5.01 -4.57 4.44
N PRO A 30 3.97 -5.14 3.81
CA PRO A 30 4.15 -6.06 2.71
C PRO A 30 4.65 -5.33 1.45
N GLY A 31 5.31 -6.10 0.57
CA GLY A 31 5.83 -5.68 -0.73
C GLY A 31 5.67 -6.78 -1.78
N ILE A 32 5.85 -6.46 -3.06
CA ILE A 32 5.88 -7.43 -4.16
C ILE A 32 6.93 -7.02 -5.17
N GLY A 33 7.49 -7.98 -5.90
CA GLY A 33 8.29 -7.60 -7.05
C GLY A 33 9.68 -7.11 -6.64
N SER A 34 9.95 -5.90 -7.09
CA SER A 34 11.17 -5.14 -6.86
C SER A 34 11.45 -4.83 -5.39
N ARG A 35 12.71 -5.04 -4.97
CA ARG A 35 13.20 -4.80 -3.60
C ARG A 35 14.71 -4.62 -3.56
N HIS A 36 15.23 -3.96 -2.54
CA HIS A 36 16.65 -3.97 -2.21
C HIS A 36 16.91 -5.13 -1.27
N ARG A 37 17.71 -6.11 -1.70
CA ARG A 37 17.97 -7.33 -0.94
C ARG A 37 19.43 -7.43 -0.57
N CYS A 38 19.70 -7.76 0.69
CA CYS A 38 20.99 -8.29 1.10
C CYS A 38 21.03 -9.79 0.79
N GLU A 39 21.98 -10.24 -0.03
CA GLU A 39 22.07 -11.64 -0.45
C GLU A 39 22.54 -12.58 0.68
N ASP A 40 23.28 -12.05 1.66
CA ASP A 40 23.85 -12.86 2.75
C ASP A 40 22.83 -13.23 3.84
N CYS A 41 21.86 -12.35 4.11
CA CYS A 41 20.93 -12.50 5.25
C CYS A 41 19.45 -12.38 4.86
N ASN A 42 19.14 -12.32 3.56
CA ASN A 42 17.78 -12.18 3.03
C ASN A 42 17.01 -10.94 3.51
N TYR A 43 17.72 -9.89 3.96
CA TYR A 43 17.12 -8.63 4.40
C TYR A 43 16.59 -7.84 3.20
N ASP A 44 15.28 -7.61 3.15
CA ASP A 44 14.56 -7.01 2.03
C ASP A 44 14.00 -5.62 2.41
N LEU A 45 14.27 -4.59 1.61
CA LEU A 45 13.68 -3.26 1.75
C LEU A 45 12.90 -2.82 0.51
N HIS A 46 11.77 -2.14 0.72
CA HIS A 46 11.15 -1.31 -0.31
C HIS A 46 12.13 -0.24 -0.80
N LYS A 47 11.98 0.19 -2.06
CA LYS A 47 12.75 1.33 -2.60
C LYS A 47 12.66 2.57 -1.71
N ASP A 48 11.46 2.91 -1.23
CA ASP A 48 11.25 4.10 -0.38
C ASP A 48 11.75 3.92 1.06
N CYS A 49 11.96 2.67 1.49
CA CYS A 49 12.60 2.36 2.77
C CYS A 49 14.13 2.37 2.64
N MET A 50 14.67 2.04 1.46
CA MET A 50 16.09 2.15 1.15
C MET A 50 16.51 3.61 1.00
N PHE A 51 15.75 4.38 0.23
CA PHE A 51 16.04 5.76 -0.15
C PHE A 51 15.07 6.74 0.49
N TYR A 52 14.95 6.69 1.81
CA TYR A 52 14.06 7.58 2.55
C TYR A 52 14.56 9.03 2.52
N LYS A 53 13.63 9.99 2.67
CA LYS A 53 13.97 11.37 2.97
C LYS A 53 14.04 11.54 4.49
N SER A 54 15.07 12.20 5.00
CA SER A 54 15.21 12.42 6.45
C SER A 54 14.02 13.16 7.05
N THR A 55 13.43 14.09 6.29
CA THR A 55 12.23 14.85 6.68
C THR A 55 11.28 15.04 5.51
N THR A 56 10.00 15.25 5.83
CA THR A 56 8.97 15.42 4.80
C THR A 56 7.68 16.05 5.34
N ARG A 57 6.81 16.55 4.45
CA ARG A 57 5.49 17.16 4.77
C ARG A 57 4.35 16.59 3.93
N HIS A 58 3.15 16.46 4.48
CA HIS A 58 1.99 15.87 3.78
C HIS A 58 0.77 16.79 3.87
N ASP A 59 0.00 16.92 2.77
CA ASP A 59 -1.06 17.93 2.63
C ASP A 59 -2.19 17.80 3.66
N PHE A 60 -2.49 16.59 4.11
CA PHE A 60 -3.51 16.36 5.14
C PHE A 60 -3.05 16.71 6.57
N PHE A 61 -1.77 17.03 6.72
CA PHE A 61 -1.14 17.41 7.98
C PHE A 61 -0.48 18.78 7.82
N PRO A 62 -1.30 19.84 7.57
CA PRO A 62 -0.76 21.18 7.34
C PRO A 62 0.09 21.61 8.53
N ASN A 63 1.16 22.34 8.22
CA ASN A 63 2.14 22.84 9.18
C ASN A 63 2.95 21.78 9.94
N SER A 64 2.78 20.49 9.66
CA SER A 64 3.54 19.44 10.34
C SER A 64 4.72 18.94 9.53
N VAL A 65 5.84 18.72 10.20
CA VAL A 65 7.06 18.11 9.66
C VAL A 65 7.20 16.72 10.25
N PHE A 66 7.36 15.74 9.39
CA PHE A 66 7.64 14.37 9.79
C PHE A 66 9.13 14.09 9.62
N LYS A 67 9.77 13.55 10.65
CA LYS A 67 11.13 13.00 10.63
C LYS A 67 11.04 11.50 10.36
N PHE A 68 11.94 10.97 9.54
CA PHE A 68 12.04 9.53 9.36
C PHE A 68 12.79 8.90 10.53
N LEU A 69 12.23 7.86 11.13
CA LEU A 69 12.82 7.08 12.21
C LEU A 69 12.87 5.61 11.81
N LEU A 70 13.95 4.92 12.19
CA LEU A 70 14.09 3.47 11.96
C LEU A 70 13.18 2.64 12.88
N GLN A 71 12.64 3.24 13.94
CA GLN A 71 11.68 2.62 14.85
C GLN A 71 10.69 3.68 15.35
N PRO A 72 9.44 3.30 15.66
CA PRO A 72 8.48 4.20 16.28
C PRO A 72 8.99 4.70 17.64
N PRO A 73 8.70 5.95 18.02
CA PRO A 73 9.14 6.49 19.30
C PRO A 73 8.30 5.95 20.47
N GLY A 74 8.96 5.71 21.60
CA GLY A 74 8.33 5.22 22.82
C GLY A 74 7.98 3.72 22.78
N HIS A 75 7.24 3.25 23.79
CA HIS A 75 6.87 1.84 23.97
C HIS A 75 5.37 1.55 23.76
N SER A 76 4.57 2.59 23.55
CA SER A 76 3.14 2.44 23.28
C SER A 76 2.89 1.98 21.85
N GLU A 77 1.85 1.18 21.63
CA GLU A 77 1.39 0.88 20.27
C GLU A 77 1.04 2.17 19.51
N ARG A 78 1.59 2.30 18.30
CA ARG A 78 1.35 3.44 17.41
C ARG A 78 0.67 2.95 16.15
N CYS A 79 -0.23 3.78 15.62
CA CYS A 79 -0.93 3.49 14.39
C CYS A 79 -0.68 4.61 13.40
N CYS A 80 -0.61 4.26 12.12
CA CYS A 80 -0.47 5.23 11.04
C CYS A 80 -1.76 6.05 10.92
N ASP A 81 -1.66 7.37 10.98
CA ASP A 81 -2.79 8.28 10.83
C ASP A 81 -3.38 8.26 9.40
N GLY A 82 -2.62 7.73 8.43
CA GLY A 82 -3.04 7.60 7.05
C GLY A 82 -3.87 6.36 6.76
N CYS A 83 -3.50 5.19 7.29
CA CYS A 83 -4.23 3.94 7.02
C CYS A 83 -4.88 3.31 8.25
N GLY A 84 -4.56 3.78 9.47
CA GLY A 84 -5.06 3.21 10.72
C GLY A 84 -4.41 1.88 11.13
N LYS A 85 -3.47 1.33 10.35
CA LYS A 85 -2.74 0.10 10.71
C LYS A 85 -1.62 0.38 11.72
N PRO A 86 -1.20 -0.63 12.52
CA PRO A 86 -0.06 -0.50 13.42
C PRO A 86 1.22 -0.14 12.67
N VAL A 87 2.08 0.66 13.30
CA VAL A 87 3.43 0.97 12.83
C VAL A 87 4.42 0.10 13.60
N ARG A 88 5.13 -0.79 12.89
CA ARG A 88 5.98 -1.83 13.50
C ARG A 88 7.48 -1.68 13.19
N GLY A 89 7.87 -0.60 12.54
CA GLY A 89 9.25 -0.36 12.11
C GLY A 89 9.41 1.06 11.57
N PHE A 90 10.07 1.18 10.42
CA PHE A 90 10.36 2.48 9.80
C PHE A 90 9.10 3.34 9.68
N VAL A 91 9.21 4.59 10.12
CA VAL A 91 8.07 5.50 10.26
C VAL A 91 8.47 6.93 9.96
N TYR A 92 7.53 7.69 9.38
CA TYR A 92 7.58 9.14 9.40
C TYR A 92 6.80 9.65 10.61
N HIS A 93 7.48 10.25 11.57
CA HIS A 93 6.93 10.70 12.84
C HIS A 93 6.95 12.22 12.96
N CYS A 94 5.82 12.82 13.32
CA CYS A 94 5.72 14.23 13.69
C CYS A 94 5.74 14.38 15.21
N GLU A 95 6.86 14.83 15.74
CA GLU A 95 7.11 14.98 17.18
C GLU A 95 6.12 15.96 17.86
N GLU A 96 5.82 17.08 17.21
CA GLU A 96 4.96 18.13 17.78
C GLU A 96 3.50 17.67 17.97
N LYS A 97 2.99 16.88 17.02
CA LYS A 97 1.58 16.47 16.98
C LYS A 97 1.36 15.00 17.33
N GLY A 98 2.43 14.22 17.45
CA GLY A 98 2.39 12.79 17.69
C GLY A 98 1.84 11.97 16.52
N TRP A 99 1.85 12.51 15.29
CA TRP A 99 1.33 11.82 14.11
C TRP A 99 2.36 10.86 13.52
N ASP A 100 1.89 9.74 12.99
CA ASP A 100 2.72 8.70 12.39
C ASP A 100 2.21 8.31 11.01
N LEU A 101 3.14 8.11 10.07
CA LEU A 101 2.84 7.57 8.76
C LEU A 101 3.82 6.46 8.39
N HIS A 102 3.29 5.36 7.88
CA HIS A 102 4.12 4.40 7.15
C HIS A 102 4.77 5.10 5.94
N PRO A 103 6.00 4.73 5.55
CA PRO A 103 6.63 5.24 4.34
C PRO A 103 5.77 5.08 3.08
N CYS A 104 5.11 3.93 2.91
CA CYS A 104 4.21 3.68 1.78
C CYS A 104 2.94 4.54 1.81
N CYS A 105 2.30 4.69 2.99
CA CYS A 105 1.14 5.56 3.16
C CYS A 105 1.50 7.01 2.83
N ARG A 106 2.69 7.44 3.25
CA ARG A 106 3.17 8.78 3.00
C ARG A 106 3.35 9.12 1.52
N ASN A 107 3.58 8.11 0.68
CA ASN A 107 3.75 8.25 -0.76
C ASN A 107 2.46 8.01 -1.56
N LEU A 108 1.32 7.79 -0.89
CA LEU A 108 0.03 7.68 -1.56
C LEU A 108 -0.31 9.00 -2.28
N PRO A 109 -0.60 8.96 -3.60
CA PRO A 109 -0.91 10.16 -4.33
C PRO A 109 -2.31 10.66 -3.97
N ASN A 110 -2.45 11.98 -3.91
CA ASN A 110 -3.73 12.63 -3.65
C ASN A 110 -4.78 12.34 -4.72
N LYS A 111 -4.36 12.01 -5.95
CA LYS A 111 -5.22 11.73 -7.09
C LYS A 111 -4.75 10.48 -7.80
N LEU A 112 -5.69 9.66 -8.23
CA LEU A 112 -5.46 8.51 -9.09
C LEU A 112 -6.42 8.56 -10.27
N LYS A 113 -5.99 8.05 -11.42
CA LYS A 113 -6.86 7.86 -12.58
C LYS A 113 -6.83 6.40 -12.98
N VAL A 114 -8.00 5.81 -13.12
CA VAL A 114 -8.20 4.43 -13.56
C VAL A 114 -9.25 4.46 -14.68
N ASP A 115 -8.83 4.15 -15.90
CA ASP A 115 -9.61 4.44 -17.11
C ASP A 115 -10.09 5.92 -17.08
N ASP A 116 -11.38 6.19 -17.25
CA ASP A 116 -11.94 7.54 -17.17
C ASP A 116 -12.34 7.97 -15.76
N ILE A 117 -12.13 7.13 -14.75
CA ILE A 117 -12.52 7.39 -13.38
C ILE A 117 -11.37 8.03 -12.61
N LYS A 118 -11.62 9.25 -12.11
CA LYS A 118 -10.70 9.97 -11.24
C LYS A 118 -11.04 9.68 -9.78
N PHE A 119 -10.06 9.22 -9.02
CA PHE A 119 -10.11 9.03 -7.58
C PHE A 119 -9.36 10.16 -6.88
N LYS A 120 -9.84 10.53 -5.69
CA LYS A 120 -9.17 11.47 -4.79
C LYS A 120 -9.01 10.81 -3.43
N LEU A 121 -7.83 10.96 -2.84
CA LEU A 121 -7.58 10.62 -1.45
C LEU A 121 -8.30 11.64 -0.56
N ARG A 122 -8.89 11.18 0.54
CA ARG A 122 -9.68 11.98 1.50
C ARG A 122 -9.45 11.45 2.91
N ASP A 123 -9.39 12.36 3.88
CA ASP A 123 -9.29 12.06 5.32
C ASP A 123 -10.67 11.92 6.01
N LYS A 124 -11.73 12.42 5.38
CA LYS A 124 -13.10 12.40 5.89
C LYS A 124 -14.11 12.05 4.80
N VAL A 125 -14.82 10.94 4.97
CA VAL A 125 -15.86 10.48 4.03
C VAL A 125 -17.08 9.96 4.79
N LEU A 126 -18.29 10.31 4.32
CA LEU A 126 -19.56 9.87 4.91
C LEU A 126 -20.17 8.64 4.22
N LYS A 127 -19.65 8.28 3.04
CA LYS A 127 -20.10 7.09 2.30
C LYS A 127 -19.52 5.81 2.89
N LYS A 128 -20.21 4.70 2.68
CA LYS A 128 -19.74 3.37 3.10
C LYS A 128 -18.63 2.90 2.18
N CYS A 129 -17.58 2.31 2.73
CA CYS A 129 -16.54 1.67 1.95
C CYS A 129 -17.14 0.47 1.23
N PHE A 130 -16.75 0.31 -0.03
CA PHE A 130 -17.19 -0.78 -0.88
C PHE A 130 -16.85 -2.16 -0.29
N TRP A 131 -15.69 -2.29 0.34
CA TRP A 131 -15.20 -3.54 0.88
C TRP A 131 -15.89 -3.93 2.18
N CYS A 132 -15.68 -3.15 3.24
CA CYS A 132 -16.19 -3.48 4.57
C CYS A 132 -17.66 -3.09 4.79
N ASN A 133 -18.29 -2.38 3.84
CA ASN A 133 -19.64 -1.82 3.93
C ASN A 133 -19.88 -0.91 5.15
N ARG A 134 -18.80 -0.35 5.73
CA ARG A 134 -18.84 0.56 6.88
C ARG A 134 -18.38 1.96 6.48
N ARG A 135 -18.85 2.98 7.20
CA ARG A 135 -18.44 4.38 6.98
C ARG A 135 -17.06 4.66 7.58
N ARG A 136 -16.82 4.11 8.77
CA ARG A 136 -15.57 4.26 9.52
C ARG A 136 -14.93 2.90 9.72
N LEU A 137 -13.61 2.90 9.89
CA LEU A 137 -12.89 1.73 10.38
C LEU A 137 -13.32 1.48 11.83
N GLU A 138 -13.82 0.30 12.10
CA GLU A 138 -14.03 -0.20 13.47
C GLU A 138 -12.83 -1.09 13.78
N GLY A 139 -12.15 -0.84 14.89
CA GLY A 139 -11.00 -1.64 15.33
C GLY A 139 -9.61 -1.05 15.05
N SER A 140 -9.48 0.20 14.58
CA SER A 140 -8.20 0.90 14.76
C SER A 140 -8.01 1.11 16.26
N VAL A 141 -6.87 0.69 16.80
CA VAL A 141 -6.54 0.71 18.24
C VAL A 141 -6.69 2.11 18.86
N SER A 142 -6.82 3.16 18.03
CA SER A 142 -6.78 4.56 18.41
C SER A 142 -7.94 5.44 17.89
N GLY A 143 -9.03 4.88 17.34
CA GLY A 143 -10.11 5.71 16.78
C GLY A 143 -9.70 6.54 15.54
N ILE A 144 -8.53 6.25 14.97
CA ILE A 144 -8.05 6.81 13.71
C ILE A 144 -9.03 6.42 12.60
N ARG A 145 -9.58 7.44 11.93
CA ARG A 145 -10.53 7.27 10.81
C ARG A 145 -9.85 6.70 9.57
N GLY A 146 -8.56 6.97 9.41
CA GLY A 146 -7.77 6.65 8.23
C GLY A 146 -8.25 7.41 6.98
N TRP A 147 -7.47 7.31 5.92
CA TRP A 147 -7.79 7.90 4.63
C TRP A 147 -8.60 6.95 3.77
N SER A 148 -9.21 7.50 2.73
CA SER A 148 -10.00 6.78 1.76
C SER A 148 -9.79 7.34 0.36
N TYR A 149 -9.78 6.46 -0.64
CA TYR A 149 -9.94 6.87 -2.04
C TYR A 149 -11.42 6.91 -2.39
N VAL A 150 -11.86 8.04 -2.95
CA VAL A 150 -13.24 8.27 -3.41
C VAL A 150 -13.21 8.67 -4.89
N SER A 151 -14.03 8.03 -5.72
CA SER A 151 -14.18 8.46 -7.11
C SER A 151 -14.97 9.76 -7.25
N LYS A 152 -14.67 10.55 -8.29
CA LYS A 152 -15.43 11.78 -8.61
C LYS A 152 -16.90 11.49 -8.93
N CYS A 153 -17.21 10.30 -9.46
CA CYS A 153 -18.59 9.85 -9.68
C CYS A 153 -19.27 9.29 -8.42
N GLU A 154 -18.56 9.28 -7.29
CA GLU A 154 -18.99 8.82 -5.98
C GLU A 154 -19.53 7.38 -5.89
N LYS A 155 -19.28 6.57 -6.91
CA LYS A 155 -19.63 5.15 -6.99
C LYS A 155 -18.61 4.24 -6.31
N TYR A 156 -17.35 4.69 -6.21
CA TYR A 156 -16.26 3.88 -5.67
C TYR A 156 -15.70 4.57 -4.43
N HIS A 157 -15.59 3.82 -3.34
CA HIS A 157 -15.07 4.31 -2.08
C HIS A 157 -14.32 3.19 -1.35
N PHE A 158 -13.04 3.41 -1.06
CA PHE A 158 -12.18 2.42 -0.40
C PHE A 158 -11.43 3.08 0.74
N HIS A 159 -11.53 2.56 1.95
CA HIS A 159 -10.57 2.91 3.01
C HIS A 159 -9.18 2.43 2.57
N VAL A 160 -8.13 3.20 2.83
CA VAL A 160 -6.75 2.76 2.57
C VAL A 160 -6.46 1.47 3.33
N TYR A 161 -6.91 1.37 4.59
CA TYR A 161 -6.88 0.13 5.37
C TYR A 161 -7.44 -1.06 4.61
N CYS A 162 -8.71 -0.98 4.21
CA CYS A 162 -9.42 -2.07 3.54
C CYS A 162 -8.75 -2.41 2.22
N ALA A 163 -8.31 -1.39 1.48
CA ALA A 163 -7.65 -1.59 0.22
C ALA A 163 -6.33 -2.38 0.38
N SER A 164 -5.58 -2.13 1.45
CA SER A 164 -4.38 -2.90 1.79
C SER A 164 -4.71 -4.31 2.31
N GLU A 165 -5.77 -4.49 3.10
CA GLU A 165 -6.19 -5.82 3.60
C GLU A 165 -6.66 -6.75 2.47
N MET A 166 -7.37 -6.19 1.47
CA MET A 166 -7.83 -6.94 0.30
C MET A 166 -6.67 -7.64 -0.42
N MET A 167 -5.50 -6.99 -0.48
CA MET A 167 -4.32 -7.57 -1.10
C MET A 167 -3.76 -8.74 -0.30
N LEU A 168 -3.71 -8.59 1.02
CA LEU A 168 -3.23 -9.64 1.93
C LEU A 168 -4.10 -10.89 1.87
N GLU A 169 -5.42 -10.73 1.74
CA GLU A 169 -6.34 -11.85 1.59
C GLU A 169 -6.14 -12.59 0.26
N GLY A 170 -5.95 -11.86 -0.83
CA GLY A 170 -5.61 -12.45 -2.13
C GLY A 170 -4.36 -13.33 -2.06
N TRP A 171 -3.29 -12.88 -1.40
CA TRP A 171 -2.05 -13.66 -1.26
C TRP A 171 -2.17 -14.87 -0.33
N LYS A 172 -2.96 -14.78 0.75
CA LYS A 172 -3.22 -15.96 1.60
C LYS A 172 -3.86 -17.08 0.78
N ASN A 173 -4.80 -16.74 -0.09
CA ASN A 173 -5.47 -17.71 -0.95
C ASN A 173 -4.52 -18.35 -1.99
N GLU A 174 -3.49 -17.63 -2.45
CA GLU A 174 -2.41 -18.19 -3.28
C GLU A 174 -1.57 -19.23 -2.53
N SER A 175 -1.19 -18.93 -1.28
CA SER A 175 -0.33 -19.82 -0.48
C SER A 175 -0.99 -21.17 -0.14
N TYR A 176 -2.32 -21.23 -0.05
CA TYR A 176 -3.05 -22.50 0.10
C TYR A 176 -3.09 -23.34 -1.19
N SER A 177 -2.83 -22.73 -2.35
CA SER A 177 -2.97 -23.39 -3.65
C SER A 177 -1.64 -23.92 -4.21
N ASN A 178 -0.49 -23.40 -3.76
CA ASN A 178 0.83 -23.76 -4.26
C ASN A 178 1.73 -24.36 -3.17
N ASN A 179 1.89 -25.69 -3.18
CA ASN A 179 2.82 -26.44 -2.31
C ASN A 179 4.21 -26.69 -2.95
N ASN A 180 4.56 -26.05 -4.07
CA ASN A 180 5.82 -26.31 -4.78
C ASN A 180 6.69 -25.05 -4.87
N ASP A 181 7.78 -25.02 -4.10
CA ASP A 181 8.64 -23.86 -3.83
C ASP A 181 9.64 -23.48 -4.94
N ASN A 182 9.65 -24.15 -6.10
CA ASN A 182 10.76 -24.03 -7.06
C ASN A 182 10.34 -23.83 -8.52
N ASP A 183 9.54 -22.80 -8.83
CA ASP A 183 9.28 -22.47 -10.24
C ASP A 183 9.34 -20.96 -10.56
N GLN A 184 10.33 -20.58 -11.36
CA GLN A 184 10.48 -19.23 -11.92
C GLN A 184 9.44 -18.95 -13.04
N THR A 185 8.71 -19.98 -13.49
CA THR A 185 7.57 -19.83 -14.41
C THR A 185 6.25 -19.46 -13.71
N ALA A 186 6.26 -19.29 -12.37
CA ALA A 186 5.09 -18.90 -11.61
C ALA A 186 4.37 -17.65 -12.20
N PRO A 187 3.02 -17.66 -12.27
CA PRO A 187 2.24 -16.51 -12.70
C PRO A 187 2.51 -15.31 -11.78
N ASP A 188 2.28 -14.10 -12.31
CA ASP A 188 2.38 -12.88 -11.54
C ASP A 188 1.47 -12.96 -10.29
N SER A 189 2.07 -13.06 -9.09
CA SER A 189 1.38 -13.17 -7.79
C SER A 189 0.46 -11.96 -7.53
N LEU A 190 0.62 -10.85 -8.24
CA LEU A 190 -0.40 -9.81 -8.17
C LEU A 190 -1.62 -10.13 -9.05
N ALA A 191 -1.38 -10.60 -10.27
CA ALA A 191 -2.45 -10.93 -11.20
C ALA A 191 -3.33 -12.06 -10.64
N LEU A 192 -2.71 -13.09 -10.09
CA LEU A 192 -3.40 -14.23 -9.50
C LEU A 192 -4.17 -13.82 -8.22
N ALA A 193 -3.59 -13.00 -7.33
CA ALA A 193 -4.29 -12.48 -6.16
C ALA A 193 -5.51 -11.62 -6.53
N LEU A 194 -5.41 -10.81 -7.61
CA LEU A 194 -6.53 -10.02 -8.12
C LEU A 194 -7.61 -10.87 -8.81
N GLU A 195 -7.23 -12.00 -9.39
CA GLU A 195 -8.18 -12.98 -9.94
C GLU A 195 -8.94 -13.72 -8.84
N ASN A 196 -8.22 -14.17 -7.82
CA ASN A 196 -8.72 -14.91 -6.67
C ASN A 196 -9.41 -14.04 -5.61
N LEU A 197 -9.40 -12.71 -5.80
CA LEU A 197 -10.06 -11.79 -4.90
C LEU A 197 -11.59 -11.99 -4.94
N GLU A 198 -12.12 -12.61 -3.90
CA GLU A 198 -13.56 -12.73 -3.68
C GLU A 198 -14.15 -11.36 -3.34
N LEU A 199 -14.52 -10.60 -4.37
CA LEU A 199 -15.19 -9.33 -4.15
C LEU A 199 -16.61 -9.57 -3.59
N PRO A 200 -17.06 -8.77 -2.61
CA PRO A 200 -18.41 -8.87 -2.01
C PRO A 200 -19.58 -8.84 -3.02
N ILE A 201 -19.32 -8.44 -4.28
CA ILE A 201 -20.31 -8.37 -5.37
C ILE A 201 -20.64 -9.73 -5.99
N GLN A 202 -19.79 -10.77 -5.90
CA GLN A 202 -20.04 -12.03 -6.62
C GLN A 202 -21.44 -12.64 -6.33
N ARG A 203 -22.08 -12.26 -5.22
CA ARG A 203 -23.43 -12.71 -4.83
C ARG A 203 -24.61 -11.85 -5.32
N ARG A 204 -24.43 -10.67 -5.94
CA ARG A 204 -25.55 -9.70 -6.13
C ARG A 204 -25.77 -9.06 -7.51
N SER A 205 -24.95 -9.29 -8.54
CA SER A 205 -25.19 -8.65 -9.83
C SER A 205 -24.74 -9.50 -11.02
N ARG A 206 -25.69 -10.24 -11.63
CA ARG A 206 -25.56 -10.75 -13.00
C ARG A 206 -26.13 -9.68 -13.94
N GLY A 207 -25.27 -8.83 -14.52
CA GLY A 207 -25.66 -7.82 -15.51
C GLY A 207 -24.48 -6.94 -15.96
N SER A 208 -24.54 -6.42 -17.19
CA SER A 208 -23.46 -5.67 -17.87
C SER A 208 -22.86 -4.49 -17.05
N GLY A 209 -23.69 -3.83 -16.22
CA GLY A 209 -23.23 -2.75 -15.32
C GLY A 209 -22.36 -3.22 -14.15
N GLY A 210 -22.59 -4.44 -13.65
CA GLY A 210 -21.81 -5.06 -12.57
C GLY A 210 -20.41 -5.45 -13.04
N ASP A 211 -20.30 -5.97 -14.26
CA ASP A 211 -19.02 -6.38 -14.84
C ASP A 211 -18.07 -5.19 -15.02
N LYS A 212 -18.59 -4.05 -15.50
CA LYS A 212 -17.81 -2.80 -15.61
C LYS A 212 -17.32 -2.32 -14.24
N PHE A 213 -18.16 -2.42 -13.21
CA PHE A 213 -17.81 -2.02 -11.86
C PHE A 213 -16.65 -2.86 -11.31
N ILE A 214 -16.77 -4.20 -11.37
CA ILE A 214 -15.73 -5.14 -10.93
C ILE A 214 -14.42 -4.89 -11.67
N ARG A 215 -14.48 -4.65 -12.99
CA ARG A 215 -13.29 -4.33 -13.79
C ARG A 215 -12.57 -3.07 -13.31
N ILE A 216 -13.30 -2.01 -12.97
CA ILE A 216 -12.72 -0.77 -12.44
C ILE A 216 -12.11 -1.01 -11.05
N VAL A 217 -12.77 -1.80 -10.20
CA VAL A 217 -12.25 -2.19 -8.88
C VAL A 217 -10.91 -2.92 -9.03
N LYS A 218 -10.85 -3.97 -9.86
CA LYS A 218 -9.61 -4.73 -10.10
C LYS A 218 -8.47 -3.84 -10.63
N LYS A 219 -8.76 -2.94 -11.58
CA LYS A 219 -7.76 -1.99 -12.09
C LYS A 219 -7.31 -0.98 -11.04
N PHE A 220 -8.22 -0.47 -10.22
CA PHE A 220 -7.88 0.41 -9.11
C PHE A 220 -6.92 -0.28 -8.15
N PHE A 221 -7.19 -1.53 -7.79
CA PHE A 221 -6.30 -2.30 -6.92
C PHE A 221 -4.95 -2.50 -7.56
N LYS A 222 -4.89 -2.91 -8.83
CA LYS A 222 -3.62 -3.04 -9.56
C LYS A 222 -2.75 -1.77 -9.47
N VAL A 223 -3.35 -0.58 -9.65
CA VAL A 223 -2.65 0.70 -9.50
C VAL A 223 -2.25 0.97 -8.05
N PHE A 224 -3.18 0.81 -7.10
CA PHE A 224 -2.96 1.06 -5.67
C PHE A 224 -1.85 0.17 -5.09
N VAL A 225 -1.83 -1.11 -5.46
CA VAL A 225 -0.80 -2.09 -5.10
C VAL A 225 0.57 -1.62 -5.57
N SER A 226 0.68 -1.20 -6.83
CA SER A 226 1.95 -0.77 -7.42
C SER A 226 2.58 0.40 -6.64
N ILE A 227 1.72 1.28 -6.11
CA ILE A 227 2.14 2.44 -5.32
C ILE A 227 2.53 2.02 -3.90
N LEU A 228 1.70 1.21 -3.23
CA LEU A 228 1.99 0.80 -1.85
C LEU A 228 3.20 -0.12 -1.72
N LEU A 229 3.39 -1.02 -2.70
CA LEU A 229 4.40 -2.08 -2.64
C LEU A 229 5.71 -1.72 -3.35
N GLY A 230 5.77 -0.56 -4.00
CA GLY A 230 7.01 -0.02 -4.57
C GLY A 230 7.48 -0.68 -5.87
N ASP A 231 6.61 -1.36 -6.61
CA ASP A 231 6.93 -1.90 -7.94
C ASP A 231 6.35 -1.02 -9.07
N PRO A 232 7.19 -0.25 -9.79
CA PRO A 232 6.75 0.64 -10.86
C PRO A 232 6.39 -0.10 -12.16
N THR A 233 6.64 -1.41 -12.30
CA THR A 233 6.49 -2.14 -13.58
C THR A 233 5.05 -2.14 -14.09
N ILE A 234 4.07 -1.80 -13.25
CA ILE A 234 2.65 -1.71 -13.58
C ILE A 234 2.17 -0.25 -13.76
N THR A 235 3.00 0.74 -13.45
CA THR A 235 2.60 2.15 -13.38
C THR A 235 2.63 2.93 -14.71
N LEU A 236 3.03 2.32 -15.83
CA LEU A 236 3.38 3.09 -17.03
C LEU A 236 2.21 3.74 -17.78
N THR A 237 0.93 3.50 -17.43
CA THR A 237 -0.21 4.14 -18.13
C THR A 237 -1.09 5.04 -17.29
N CYS A 238 -0.95 5.08 -15.96
CA CYS A 238 -1.92 5.78 -15.09
C CYS A 238 -1.41 7.06 -14.39
N LEU A 239 -0.09 7.26 -14.29
CA LEU A 239 0.51 8.39 -13.53
C LEU A 239 0.92 9.61 -14.39
N VAL A 240 0.74 9.58 -15.72
CA VAL A 240 1.23 10.62 -16.65
C VAL A 240 0.43 11.96 -16.59
N ALA A 241 -0.17 12.31 -15.45
CA ALA A 241 -0.88 13.59 -15.30
C ALA A 241 -0.23 14.58 -14.32
N GLU A 242 0.84 14.23 -13.61
CA GLU A 242 1.42 15.11 -12.57
C GLU A 242 2.89 15.52 -12.79
N LEU A 243 3.56 15.05 -13.86
CA LEU A 243 4.93 15.50 -14.20
C LEU A 243 4.98 16.68 -15.20
N MET A 244 3.85 17.31 -15.50
CA MET A 244 3.76 18.41 -16.49
C MET A 244 3.10 19.69 -15.94
N ARG A 245 3.21 19.96 -14.63
CA ARG A 245 2.82 21.26 -14.07
C ARG A 245 3.78 21.72 -12.98
#